data_AF-A0A9C7QFH5-F1
#
_entry.id   AF-A0A9C7QFH5-F1
#
_cell.length_a   1.000
_cell.length_b   1.000
_cell.length_c   1.000
_cell.angle_alpha   90.00
_cell.angle_beta   90.00
_cell.angle_gamma   90.00
#
_symmetry.space_group_name_H-M   'P 1'
#
loop_
_entity.id
_entity.type
_entity.pdbx_description
1 polymer ?
#
loop_
_entity_poly.entity_id
_entity_poly.type
_entity_poly.pdbx_seq_one_letter_code
_entity_poly.pdbx_strand_id
1 'polypeptide(L)'
;GKELIKGEPDASSFPSGGIRATFEARGYTAWDPTSYAFVKGGSLYIPTAFYSYSGEALDKKTPLLRSMDVVSDAALRILRLFGNTTTKRVVATVGAEQEYFLVNKATYDKRKDLIFTGRTLFGAPAPKGQELDDHYFGTIKDRVANYMKDLDEHMWKLGITSKTKHNEVAPAQHENAPIFAPANLATDQNQLTMELMKKIALEHGLVCLLHEKPFAGINGSGKHDNWSLSTDDGQNLLDPGKSPMENAQFLTFLVAIIKAVDEYSDLLRLSVASAGNDHRLGANEAPPAIISIFLGEELENVIEALEEGREYTSGHSMFNVGVSSLPNFPKDTTDRNRTSPFAFTGNKFEFRSAGSSLNIAGPNTVLNTIVANSLTEFADELEKADDFNAALHDLLVKNIKAHKRIIFNG
;
A
#
# COMPACT_ATOMS: atom_id res chain seq x y z
N GLY A 1 -6.74 28.53 -17.61
CA GLY A 1 -6.13 29.63 -16.84
C GLY A 1 -6.82 29.75 -15.49
N LYS A 2 -7.86 30.60 -15.38
CA LYS A 2 -8.59 30.84 -14.12
C LYS A 2 -9.17 29.57 -13.49
N GLU A 3 -9.82 28.73 -14.29
CA GLU A 3 -10.39 27.44 -13.84
C GLU A 3 -9.35 26.37 -13.44
N LEU A 4 -8.06 26.57 -13.73
CA LEU A 4 -6.99 25.66 -13.27
C LEU A 4 -6.56 25.97 -11.83
N ILE A 5 -6.71 27.24 -11.42
CA ILE A 5 -6.32 27.72 -10.09
C ILE A 5 -7.46 27.44 -9.10
N LYS A 6 -8.71 27.66 -9.55
CA LYS A 6 -9.91 27.46 -8.75
C LYS A 6 -11.08 27.13 -9.68
N GLY A 7 -11.64 25.93 -9.53
CA GLY A 7 -12.93 25.56 -10.10
C GLY A 7 -14.02 25.58 -9.01
N GLU A 8 -15.26 25.80 -9.41
CA GLU A 8 -16.44 25.67 -8.55
C GLU A 8 -17.36 24.59 -9.15
N PRO A 9 -17.20 23.31 -8.78
CA PRO A 9 -18.15 22.28 -9.19
C PRO A 9 -19.51 22.52 -8.51
N ASP A 10 -20.57 21.98 -9.10
CA ASP A 10 -21.89 21.91 -8.44
C ASP A 10 -21.85 20.90 -7.28
N ALA A 11 -21.23 21.31 -6.18
CA ALA A 11 -21.05 20.52 -4.98
C ALA A 11 -22.36 20.30 -4.20
N SER A 12 -23.45 20.96 -4.61
CA SER A 12 -24.78 20.73 -4.04
C SER A 12 -25.36 19.36 -4.44
N SER A 13 -24.87 18.80 -5.56
CA SER A 13 -25.27 17.49 -6.09
C SER A 13 -24.66 16.29 -5.34
N PHE A 14 -23.75 16.51 -4.38
CA PHE A 14 -23.25 15.41 -3.54
C PHE A 14 -24.33 14.92 -2.56
N PRO A 15 -24.29 13.65 -2.12
CA PRO A 15 -25.26 13.10 -1.16
C PRO A 15 -25.37 13.91 0.15
N SER A 16 -24.31 14.61 0.56
CA SER A 16 -24.29 15.52 1.71
C SER A 16 -24.67 16.97 1.38
N GLY A 17 -24.87 17.31 0.11
CA GLY A 17 -25.19 18.66 -0.37
C GLY A 17 -26.53 19.19 0.14
N GLY A 18 -27.54 18.32 0.20
CA GLY A 18 -28.88 18.67 0.71
C GLY A 18 -28.96 18.87 2.24
N ILE A 19 -27.90 18.54 2.98
CA ILE A 19 -27.85 18.65 4.45
C ILE A 19 -27.21 20.00 4.88
N ARG A 20 -26.53 20.70 3.95
CA ARG A 20 -25.82 21.96 4.21
C ARG A 20 -26.70 23.16 3.87
N ALA A 21 -26.45 24.31 4.50
CA ALA A 21 -27.09 25.55 4.07
C ALA A 21 -26.73 25.85 2.60
N THR A 22 -27.66 26.39 1.82
CA THR A 22 -27.52 26.52 0.35
C THR A 22 -26.30 27.32 -0.10
N PHE A 23 -25.80 28.25 0.73
CA PHE A 23 -24.57 28.99 0.43
C PHE A 23 -23.30 28.19 0.76
N GLU A 24 -23.36 27.25 1.70
CA GLU A 24 -22.26 26.35 2.14
C GLU A 24 -22.21 25.05 1.34
N ALA A 25 -23.27 24.75 0.57
CA ALA A 25 -23.32 23.61 -0.33
C ALA A 25 -22.30 23.71 -1.48
N ARG A 26 -21.63 24.87 -1.63
CA ARG A 26 -20.51 25.09 -2.55
C ARG A 26 -19.29 24.26 -2.16
N GLY A 27 -18.43 24.04 -3.15
CA GLY A 27 -17.11 23.44 -2.95
C GLY A 27 -16.14 24.01 -3.97
N TYR A 28 -14.85 23.90 -3.69
CA TYR A 28 -13.79 24.44 -4.54
C TYR A 28 -12.84 23.33 -4.94
N THR A 29 -12.50 23.29 -6.23
CA THR A 29 -11.42 22.44 -6.74
C THR A 29 -10.18 23.27 -7.02
N ALA A 30 -9.02 22.72 -6.70
CA ALA A 30 -7.73 23.28 -7.06
C ALA A 30 -6.89 22.20 -7.74
N TRP A 31 -6.21 22.53 -8.84
CA TRP A 31 -5.30 21.59 -9.49
C TRP A 31 -4.17 21.20 -8.54
N ASP A 32 -3.91 19.91 -8.43
CA ASP A 32 -2.70 19.35 -7.85
C ASP A 32 -1.60 19.24 -8.92
N PRO A 33 -0.62 20.15 -8.95
CA PRO A 33 0.44 20.15 -9.97
C PRO A 33 1.44 19.00 -9.79
N THR A 34 1.38 18.27 -8.68
CA THR A 34 2.25 17.10 -8.43
C THR A 34 1.72 15.83 -9.08
N SER A 35 0.50 15.88 -9.63
CA SER A 35 -0.09 14.84 -10.47
C SER A 35 -0.37 15.38 -11.87
N TYR A 36 0.12 14.68 -12.89
CA TYR A 36 0.08 15.16 -14.27
C TYR A 36 -1.35 15.11 -14.84
N ALA A 37 -1.74 16.18 -15.54
CA ALA A 37 -2.94 16.16 -16.37
C ALA A 37 -2.79 15.13 -17.50
N PHE A 38 -3.87 14.45 -17.85
CA PHE A 38 -3.86 13.38 -18.85
C PHE A 38 -5.06 13.48 -19.79
N VAL A 39 -4.94 12.92 -20.99
CA VAL A 39 -6.02 12.90 -21.98
C VAL A 39 -6.59 11.49 -22.06
N LYS A 40 -7.91 11.37 -21.91
CA LYS A 40 -8.64 10.10 -22.01
C LYS A 40 -9.95 10.32 -22.75
N GLY A 41 -10.22 9.52 -23.78
CA GLY A 41 -11.47 9.60 -24.56
C GLY A 41 -11.71 10.97 -25.19
N GLY A 42 -10.66 11.66 -25.64
CA GLY A 42 -10.75 12.99 -26.24
C GLY A 42 -10.98 14.13 -25.25
N SER A 43 -10.98 13.85 -23.93
CA SER A 43 -11.13 14.86 -22.87
C SER A 43 -9.85 15.00 -22.05
N LEU A 44 -9.51 16.24 -21.69
CA LEU A 44 -8.43 16.56 -20.75
C LEU A 44 -8.94 16.40 -19.32
N TYR A 45 -8.25 15.59 -18.52
CA TYR A 45 -8.50 15.41 -17.10
C TYR A 45 -7.40 16.11 -16.31
N ILE A 46 -7.81 16.90 -15.32
CA ILE A 46 -6.92 17.63 -14.43
C ILE A 46 -7.13 17.06 -13.02
N PRO A 47 -6.11 16.43 -12.40
CA PRO A 47 -6.20 15.98 -11.02
C PRO A 47 -6.46 17.17 -10.09
N THR A 48 -7.49 17.10 -9.24
CA THR A 48 -7.82 18.22 -8.35
C THR A 48 -7.99 17.75 -6.92
N ALA A 49 -7.64 18.64 -6.00
CA ALA A 49 -8.06 18.56 -4.61
C ALA A 49 -9.39 19.31 -4.45
N PHE A 50 -10.27 18.82 -3.57
CA PHE A 50 -11.63 19.30 -3.37
C PHE A 50 -11.90 19.65 -1.91
N TYR A 51 -12.36 20.88 -1.69
CA TYR A 51 -12.54 21.48 -0.37
C TYR A 51 -13.93 22.10 -0.24
N SER A 52 -14.46 22.15 0.98
CA SER A 52 -15.70 22.84 1.30
C SER A 52 -15.54 24.35 1.23
N TYR A 53 -16.67 25.07 1.31
CA TYR A 53 -16.65 26.52 1.45
C TYR A 53 -15.87 27.01 2.70
N SER A 54 -15.87 26.23 3.78
CA SER A 54 -15.13 26.49 5.03
C SER A 54 -13.65 26.06 4.97
N GLY A 55 -13.19 25.47 3.87
CA GLY A 55 -11.80 25.01 3.71
C GLY A 55 -11.52 23.60 4.24
N GLU A 56 -12.55 22.85 4.62
CA GLU A 56 -12.43 21.45 5.04
C GLU A 56 -12.18 20.56 3.81
N ALA A 57 -11.33 19.54 3.97
CA ALA A 57 -11.09 18.59 2.90
C ALA A 57 -12.34 17.72 2.67
N LEU A 58 -12.86 17.72 1.44
CA LEU A 58 -13.98 16.87 1.01
C LEU A 58 -13.52 15.71 0.11
N ASP A 59 -12.20 15.52 0.00
CA ASP A 59 -11.55 14.48 -0.80
C ASP A 59 -10.65 13.56 0.06
N LYS A 60 -9.95 12.65 -0.61
CA LYS A 60 -8.88 11.83 -0.02
C LYS A 60 -7.47 12.33 -0.37
N LYS A 61 -7.33 13.21 -1.36
CA LYS A 61 -6.04 13.69 -1.85
C LYS A 61 -5.42 14.72 -0.90
N THR A 62 -6.22 15.64 -0.39
CA THR A 62 -5.77 16.69 0.54
C THR A 62 -5.19 16.09 1.82
N PRO A 63 -5.87 15.16 2.53
CA PRO A 63 -5.27 14.54 3.73
C PRO A 63 -3.98 13.79 3.40
N LEU A 64 -3.93 13.09 2.26
CA LEU A 64 -2.73 12.37 1.83
C LEU A 64 -1.56 13.33 1.61
N LEU A 65 -1.74 14.41 0.85
CA LEU A 65 -0.70 15.42 0.61
C LEU A 65 -0.17 16.02 1.92
N ARG A 66 -1.08 16.40 2.84
CA ARG A 66 -0.69 16.89 4.17
C ARG A 66 0.12 15.86 4.95
N SER A 67 -0.29 14.58 4.92
CA SER A 67 0.44 13.52 5.61
C SER A 67 1.84 13.30 5.03
N MET A 68 2.00 13.43 3.71
CA MET A 68 3.29 13.31 3.03
C MET A 68 4.25 14.44 3.41
N ASP A 69 3.75 15.66 3.57
CA ASP A 69 4.57 16.78 4.01
C ASP A 69 4.99 16.61 5.48
N VAL A 70 4.06 16.21 6.36
CA VAL A 70 4.35 16.01 7.79
C VAL A 70 5.37 14.88 8.03
N VAL A 71 5.26 13.75 7.31
CA VAL A 71 6.27 12.67 7.42
C VAL A 71 7.61 13.08 6.80
N SER A 72 7.59 13.90 5.75
CA SER A 72 8.81 14.47 5.17
C SER A 72 9.55 15.35 6.18
N ASP A 73 8.84 16.26 6.84
CA ASP A 73 9.43 17.18 7.81
C ASP A 73 10.02 16.43 9.02
N ALA A 74 9.29 15.45 9.55
CA ALA A 74 9.78 14.62 10.65
C ALA A 74 11.00 13.78 10.25
N ALA A 75 10.97 13.16 9.07
CA ALA A 75 12.11 12.38 8.56
C ALA A 75 13.35 13.26 8.32
N LEU A 76 13.18 14.48 7.80
CA LEU A 76 14.28 15.41 7.59
C LEU A 76 14.98 15.78 8.90
N ARG A 77 14.25 15.97 9.99
CA ARG A 77 14.84 16.22 11.32
C ARG A 77 15.75 15.08 11.76
N ILE A 78 15.29 13.85 11.63
CA ILE A 78 16.10 12.66 11.90
C ILE A 78 17.34 12.62 10.99
N LEU A 79 17.18 12.86 9.69
CA LEU A 79 18.32 12.91 8.76
C LEU A 79 19.36 13.98 9.12
N ARG A 80 18.95 15.13 9.66
CA ARG A 80 19.88 16.17 10.14
C ARG A 80 20.73 15.69 11.30
N LEU A 81 20.16 14.90 12.21
CA LEU A 81 20.89 14.31 13.32
C LEU A 81 21.97 13.32 12.85
N PHE A 82 21.73 12.62 11.73
CA PHE A 82 22.73 11.76 11.07
C PHE A 82 23.68 12.53 10.13
N GLY A 83 23.67 13.87 10.15
CA GLY A 83 24.60 14.72 9.40
C GLY A 83 24.25 14.96 7.93
N ASN A 84 23.11 14.45 7.44
CA ASN A 84 22.64 14.77 6.10
C ASN A 84 22.17 16.23 6.07
N THR A 85 22.81 17.08 5.26
CA THR A 85 22.45 18.50 5.10
C THR A 85 21.95 18.84 3.68
N THR A 86 21.92 17.86 2.78
CA THR A 86 21.66 18.04 1.35
C THR A 86 20.24 17.70 0.93
N THR A 87 19.66 16.64 1.50
CA THR A 87 18.30 16.19 1.20
C THR A 87 17.31 17.28 1.55
N LYS A 88 16.39 17.63 0.64
CA LYS A 88 15.40 18.71 0.88
C LYS A 88 13.99 18.17 1.12
N ARG A 89 13.73 16.93 0.71
CA ARG A 89 12.44 16.28 0.87
C ARG A 89 12.62 14.79 1.06
N VAL A 90 11.78 14.19 1.88
CA VAL A 90 11.56 12.75 1.94
C VAL A 90 10.18 12.47 1.34
N VAL A 91 10.11 11.51 0.44
CA VAL A 91 8.92 11.17 -0.34
C VAL A 91 8.45 9.79 0.09
N ALA A 92 7.22 9.72 0.59
CA ALA A 92 6.53 8.45 0.72
C ALA A 92 6.24 7.87 -0.66
N THR A 93 6.59 6.60 -0.86
CA THR A 93 6.39 5.86 -2.11
C THR A 93 5.51 4.65 -1.87
N VAL A 94 4.72 4.30 -2.89
CA VAL A 94 3.71 3.23 -2.82
C VAL A 94 3.72 2.41 -4.10
N GLY A 95 3.78 1.08 -3.96
CA GLY A 95 3.45 0.12 -5.02
C GLY A 95 2.19 -0.65 -4.67
N ALA A 96 1.09 -0.39 -5.39
CA ALA A 96 -0.20 -1.04 -5.13
C ALA A 96 -0.38 -2.29 -6.01
N GLU A 97 -0.48 -3.46 -5.37
CA GLU A 97 -0.77 -4.74 -6.03
C GLU A 97 -2.28 -4.91 -6.08
N GLN A 98 -2.89 -4.89 -7.27
CA GLN A 98 -4.34 -4.86 -7.43
C GLN A 98 -4.87 -6.24 -7.83
N GLU A 99 -5.53 -6.92 -6.89
CA GLU A 99 -6.26 -8.15 -7.18
C GLU A 99 -7.69 -7.85 -7.64
N TYR A 100 -8.23 -8.75 -8.47
CA TYR A 100 -9.59 -8.67 -9.01
C TYR A 100 -10.08 -10.01 -9.57
N PHE A 101 -11.38 -10.17 -9.73
CA PHE A 101 -11.99 -11.29 -10.47
C PHE A 101 -12.49 -10.88 -11.84
N LEU A 102 -12.38 -11.77 -12.84
CA LEU A 102 -13.01 -11.61 -14.15
C LEU A 102 -14.09 -12.66 -14.36
N VAL A 103 -15.33 -12.21 -14.55
CA VAL A 103 -16.47 -13.11 -14.82
C VAL A 103 -17.02 -12.90 -16.21
N ASN A 104 -17.59 -13.95 -16.81
CA ASN A 104 -18.28 -13.82 -18.08
C ASN A 104 -19.52 -12.92 -17.93
N LYS A 105 -19.61 -11.87 -18.75
CA LYS A 105 -20.71 -10.91 -18.70
C LYS A 105 -22.09 -11.55 -18.86
N ALA A 106 -22.25 -12.53 -19.75
CA ALA A 106 -23.53 -13.20 -19.98
C ALA A 106 -24.02 -13.99 -18.75
N THR A 107 -23.08 -14.47 -17.91
CA THR A 107 -23.41 -15.13 -16.64
C THR A 107 -23.67 -14.10 -15.54
N TYR A 108 -22.85 -13.04 -15.48
CA TYR A 108 -23.02 -11.93 -14.56
C TYR A 108 -24.39 -11.25 -14.71
N ASP A 109 -24.84 -11.01 -15.95
CA ASP A 109 -26.13 -10.34 -16.24
C ASP A 109 -27.34 -11.13 -15.70
N LYS A 110 -27.18 -12.44 -15.44
CA LYS A 110 -28.20 -13.31 -14.83
C LYS A 110 -28.18 -13.28 -13.29
N ARG A 111 -27.19 -12.64 -12.67
CA ARG A 111 -26.96 -12.62 -11.22
C ARG A 111 -27.19 -11.22 -10.66
N LYS A 112 -28.45 -10.96 -10.28
CA LYS A 112 -28.85 -9.66 -9.70
C LYS A 112 -28.11 -9.33 -8.40
N ASP A 113 -27.77 -10.33 -7.60
CA ASP A 113 -26.93 -10.16 -6.43
C ASP A 113 -25.54 -9.63 -6.80
N LEU A 114 -24.84 -10.24 -7.76
CA LEU A 114 -23.56 -9.70 -8.24
C LEU A 114 -23.68 -8.28 -8.79
N ILE A 115 -24.78 -7.97 -9.50
CA ILE A 115 -25.01 -6.64 -10.07
C ILE A 115 -25.19 -5.56 -9.00
N PHE A 116 -25.99 -5.85 -7.97
CA PHE A 116 -26.36 -4.85 -6.97
C PHE A 116 -25.39 -4.80 -5.79
N THR A 117 -24.77 -5.92 -5.43
CA THR A 117 -23.92 -6.02 -4.24
C THR A 117 -22.45 -6.28 -4.55
N GLY A 118 -22.07 -6.51 -5.81
CA GLY A 118 -20.68 -6.80 -6.20
C GLY A 118 -20.16 -8.17 -5.74
N ARG A 119 -20.99 -8.95 -5.04
CA ARG A 119 -20.72 -10.28 -4.50
C ARG A 119 -21.95 -11.17 -4.60
N THR A 120 -21.76 -12.47 -4.52
CA THR A 120 -22.87 -13.42 -4.39
C THR A 120 -23.44 -13.36 -2.97
N LEU A 121 -24.78 -13.33 -2.86
CA LEU A 121 -25.49 -13.41 -1.58
C LEU A 121 -25.88 -14.86 -1.24
N PHE A 122 -26.03 -15.69 -2.27
CA PHE A 122 -26.34 -17.10 -2.15
C PHE A 122 -25.71 -17.86 -3.34
N GLY A 123 -25.57 -19.17 -3.18
CA GLY A 123 -25.04 -20.06 -4.21
C GLY A 123 -24.55 -21.36 -3.60
N ALA A 124 -24.60 -22.43 -4.38
CA ALA A 124 -23.93 -23.67 -4.01
C ALA A 124 -22.40 -23.47 -4.02
N PRO A 125 -21.65 -24.25 -3.24
CA PRO A 125 -20.19 -24.30 -3.36
C PRO A 125 -19.75 -24.52 -4.80
N ALA A 126 -18.62 -23.94 -5.18
CA ALA A 126 -18.09 -24.12 -6.53
C ALA A 126 -17.81 -25.61 -6.78
N PRO A 127 -18.25 -26.18 -7.92
CA PRO A 127 -17.98 -27.58 -8.26
C PRO A 127 -16.50 -27.84 -8.55
N LYS A 128 -15.70 -26.79 -8.71
CA LYS A 128 -14.24 -26.81 -8.80
C LYS A 128 -13.66 -25.94 -7.69
N GLY A 129 -12.70 -26.48 -6.95
CA GLY A 129 -11.92 -25.76 -5.95
C GLY A 129 -10.67 -25.14 -6.56
N GLN A 130 -9.64 -24.94 -5.74
CA GLN A 130 -8.30 -24.62 -6.21
C GLN A 130 -7.67 -25.89 -6.80
N GLU A 131 -7.62 -25.98 -8.13
CA GLU A 131 -6.98 -27.09 -8.84
C GLU A 131 -5.55 -26.72 -9.25
N LEU A 132 -4.72 -27.72 -9.59
CA LEU A 132 -3.33 -27.49 -10.00
C LEU A 132 -3.24 -26.59 -11.24
N ASP A 133 -4.19 -26.69 -12.18
CA ASP A 133 -4.23 -25.85 -13.38
C ASP A 133 -4.61 -24.39 -13.11
N ASP A 134 -5.23 -24.11 -11.95
CA ASP A 134 -5.70 -22.77 -11.55
C ASP A 134 -4.69 -22.05 -10.62
N HIS A 135 -3.51 -22.65 -10.37
CA HIS A 135 -2.52 -22.05 -9.48
C HIS A 135 -1.82 -20.82 -10.10
N TYR A 136 -1.12 -20.05 -9.26
CA TYR A 136 -0.37 -18.83 -9.61
C TYR A 136 0.49 -18.90 -10.89
N PHE A 137 1.15 -20.04 -11.16
CA PHE A 137 1.96 -20.27 -12.37
C PHE A 137 1.21 -20.93 -13.55
N GLY A 138 -0.12 -21.05 -13.46
CA GLY A 138 -0.95 -21.72 -14.44
C GLY A 138 -1.14 -20.88 -15.70
N THR A 139 -1.51 -21.52 -16.81
CA THR A 139 -1.70 -20.82 -18.09
C THR A 139 -2.88 -19.84 -18.02
N ILE A 140 -2.63 -18.57 -18.34
CA ILE A 140 -3.68 -17.56 -18.47
C ILE A 140 -4.48 -17.86 -19.74
N LYS A 141 -5.81 -18.00 -19.61
CA LYS A 141 -6.70 -18.25 -20.74
C LYS A 141 -6.61 -17.11 -21.77
N ASP A 142 -6.58 -17.43 -23.06
CA ASP A 142 -6.38 -16.45 -24.15
C ASP A 142 -7.27 -15.21 -24.05
N ARG A 143 -8.54 -15.40 -23.70
CA ARG A 143 -9.50 -14.28 -23.52
C ARG A 143 -9.07 -13.33 -22.40
N VAL A 144 -8.55 -13.87 -21.30
CA VAL A 144 -8.04 -13.07 -20.18
C VAL A 144 -6.70 -12.43 -20.56
N ALA A 145 -5.83 -13.17 -21.26
CA ALA A 145 -4.55 -12.65 -21.73
C ALA A 145 -4.74 -11.44 -22.68
N ASN A 146 -5.71 -11.51 -23.59
CA ASN A 146 -6.08 -10.40 -24.47
C ASN A 146 -6.61 -9.20 -23.69
N TYR A 147 -7.52 -9.42 -22.73
CA TYR A 147 -7.97 -8.35 -21.82
C TYR A 147 -6.80 -7.69 -21.07
N MET A 148 -5.90 -8.49 -20.50
CA MET A 148 -4.75 -7.97 -19.74
C MET A 148 -3.77 -7.22 -20.64
N LYS A 149 -3.59 -7.65 -21.89
CA LYS A 149 -2.76 -6.94 -22.87
C LYS A 149 -3.35 -5.55 -23.16
N ASP A 150 -4.64 -5.46 -23.42
CA ASP A 150 -5.30 -4.19 -23.70
C ASP A 150 -5.28 -3.28 -22.46
N LEU A 151 -5.42 -3.85 -21.26
CA LEU A 151 -5.28 -3.13 -20.00
C LEU A 151 -3.89 -2.48 -19.88
N ASP A 152 -2.83 -3.25 -20.09
CA ASP A 152 -1.45 -2.73 -20.06
C ASP A 152 -1.25 -1.60 -21.07
N GLU A 153 -1.71 -1.77 -22.31
CA GLU A 153 -1.57 -0.75 -23.35
C GLU A 153 -2.28 0.56 -22.96
N HIS A 154 -3.44 0.49 -22.33
CA HIS A 154 -4.16 1.67 -21.84
C HIS A 154 -3.48 2.32 -20.63
N MET A 155 -2.97 1.51 -19.70
CA MET A 155 -2.21 1.99 -18.55
C MET A 155 -0.93 2.71 -19.00
N TRP A 156 -0.16 2.13 -19.92
CA TRP A 156 1.06 2.75 -20.45
C TRP A 156 0.77 4.07 -21.19
N LYS A 157 -0.32 4.15 -21.96
CA LYS A 157 -0.76 5.40 -22.61
C LYS A 157 -1.06 6.52 -21.60
N LEU A 158 -1.43 6.17 -20.36
CA LEU A 158 -1.69 7.10 -19.27
C LEU A 158 -0.49 7.30 -18.35
N GLY A 159 0.68 6.74 -18.68
CA GLY A 159 1.90 6.85 -17.88
C GLY A 159 1.93 5.96 -16.63
N ILE A 160 1.02 4.99 -16.54
CA ILE A 160 1.00 4.00 -15.45
C ILE A 160 1.90 2.83 -15.86
N THR A 161 2.99 2.63 -15.14
CA THR A 161 4.01 1.60 -15.44
C THR A 161 3.56 0.22 -14.95
N SER A 162 2.57 -0.38 -15.63
CA SER A 162 2.18 -1.77 -15.42
C SER A 162 3.39 -2.69 -15.63
N LYS A 163 3.70 -3.55 -14.65
CA LYS A 163 4.91 -4.39 -14.65
C LYS A 163 4.59 -5.88 -14.57
N THR A 164 3.84 -6.30 -13.54
CA THR A 164 3.55 -7.71 -13.29
C THR A 164 2.05 -7.97 -13.37
N LYS A 165 1.73 -9.17 -13.87
CA LYS A 165 0.37 -9.70 -13.95
C LYS A 165 0.40 -11.21 -13.95
N HIS A 166 -0.54 -11.84 -13.27
CA HIS A 166 -0.64 -13.30 -13.17
C HIS A 166 -2.06 -13.72 -12.76
N ASN A 167 -2.29 -15.03 -12.79
CA ASN A 167 -3.41 -15.62 -12.08
C ASN A 167 -3.16 -15.54 -10.58
N GLU A 168 -4.24 -15.44 -9.83
CA GLU A 168 -4.21 -15.56 -8.38
C GLU A 168 -4.71 -16.93 -7.91
N VAL A 169 -4.72 -17.14 -6.60
CA VAL A 169 -5.03 -18.43 -5.97
C VAL A 169 -6.44 -18.95 -6.30
N ALA A 170 -7.45 -18.08 -6.40
CA ALA A 170 -8.81 -18.51 -6.71
C ALA A 170 -9.12 -18.55 -8.22
N PRO A 171 -10.05 -19.43 -8.66
CA PRO A 171 -10.47 -19.48 -10.05
C PRO A 171 -10.98 -18.13 -10.58
N ALA A 172 -10.42 -17.70 -11.70
CA ALA A 172 -10.71 -16.42 -12.35
C ALA A 172 -10.35 -15.17 -11.52
N GLN A 173 -9.52 -15.33 -10.48
CA GLN A 173 -8.83 -14.25 -9.79
C GLN A 173 -7.51 -13.95 -10.50
N HIS A 174 -7.15 -12.68 -10.56
CA HIS A 174 -5.95 -12.18 -11.19
C HIS A 174 -5.38 -11.01 -10.40
N GLU A 175 -4.11 -10.70 -10.65
CA GLU A 175 -3.43 -9.53 -10.09
C GLU A 175 -2.79 -8.70 -11.20
N ASN A 176 -2.73 -7.39 -10.97
CA ASN A 176 -1.88 -6.46 -11.70
C ASN A 176 -1.13 -5.55 -10.71
N ALA A 177 0.19 -5.45 -10.85
CA ALA A 177 1.00 -4.57 -10.02
C ALA A 177 1.90 -3.66 -10.88
N PRO A 178 1.69 -2.33 -10.81
CA PRO A 178 2.60 -1.34 -11.38
C PRO A 178 3.91 -1.20 -10.57
N ILE A 179 4.92 -0.58 -11.18
CA ILE A 179 6.08 -0.06 -10.43
C ILE A 179 5.60 1.00 -9.43
N PHE A 180 6.21 1.02 -8.24
CA PHE A 180 5.92 2.02 -7.22
C PHE A 180 6.16 3.45 -7.73
N ALA A 181 5.45 4.41 -7.14
CA ALA A 181 5.56 5.83 -7.44
C ALA A 181 5.41 6.64 -6.14
N PRO A 182 5.68 7.97 -6.15
CA PRO A 182 5.30 8.83 -5.03
C PRO A 182 3.83 8.61 -4.64
N ALA A 183 3.53 8.49 -3.34
CA ALA A 183 2.25 7.98 -2.83
C ALA A 183 1.02 8.70 -3.42
N ASN A 184 1.13 10.03 -3.63
CA ASN A 184 0.09 10.82 -4.28
C ASN A 184 -0.18 10.38 -5.74
N LEU A 185 0.88 10.20 -6.53
CA LEU A 185 0.77 9.74 -7.91
C LEU A 185 0.31 8.28 -7.97
N ALA A 186 0.87 7.40 -7.13
CA ALA A 186 0.48 5.99 -7.04
C ALA A 186 -1.02 5.83 -6.73
N THR A 187 -1.56 6.69 -5.85
CA THR A 187 -3.00 6.75 -5.54
C THR A 187 -3.84 7.09 -6.76
N ASP A 188 -3.50 8.17 -7.48
CA ASP A 188 -4.23 8.58 -8.68
C ASP A 188 -4.17 7.50 -9.77
N GLN A 189 -2.98 6.93 -9.96
CA GLN A 189 -2.75 5.85 -10.91
C GLN A 189 -3.56 4.60 -10.55
N ASN A 190 -3.63 4.19 -9.27
CA ASN A 190 -4.45 3.06 -8.85
C ASN A 190 -5.96 3.30 -9.10
N GLN A 191 -6.47 4.51 -8.85
CA GLN A 191 -7.86 4.85 -9.17
C GLN A 191 -8.15 4.73 -10.66
N LEU A 192 -7.23 5.22 -11.51
CA LEU A 192 -7.33 5.08 -12.97
C LEU A 192 -7.25 3.60 -13.39
N THR A 193 -6.33 2.82 -12.83
CA THR A 193 -6.21 1.38 -13.08
C THR A 193 -7.52 0.66 -12.79
N MET A 194 -8.14 0.90 -11.63
CA MET A 194 -9.42 0.28 -11.27
C MET A 194 -10.56 0.67 -12.22
N GLU A 195 -10.59 1.91 -12.72
CA GLU A 195 -11.55 2.35 -13.73
C GLU A 195 -11.32 1.63 -15.07
N LEU A 196 -10.07 1.60 -15.55
CA LEU A 196 -9.68 0.93 -16.79
C LEU A 196 -9.98 -0.56 -16.75
N MET A 197 -9.69 -1.23 -15.63
CA MET A 197 -10.00 -2.65 -15.43
C MET A 197 -11.48 -2.94 -15.65
N LYS A 198 -12.37 -2.11 -15.08
CA LYS A 198 -13.82 -2.25 -15.27
C LYS A 198 -14.23 -1.99 -16.72
N LYS A 199 -13.72 -0.92 -17.33
CA LYS A 199 -14.08 -0.52 -18.68
C LYS A 199 -13.64 -1.55 -19.73
N ILE A 200 -12.36 -1.92 -19.71
CA ILE A 200 -11.76 -2.82 -20.70
C ILE A 200 -12.32 -4.24 -20.53
N ALA A 201 -12.69 -4.66 -19.31
CA ALA A 201 -13.32 -5.95 -19.11
C ALA A 201 -14.62 -6.07 -19.92
N LEU A 202 -15.44 -5.01 -19.95
CA LEU A 202 -16.69 -4.99 -20.71
C LEU A 202 -16.46 -5.10 -22.22
N GLU A 203 -15.41 -4.48 -22.74
CA GLU A 203 -15.02 -4.56 -24.16
C GLU A 203 -14.67 -6.00 -24.57
N HIS A 204 -14.15 -6.79 -23.63
CA HIS A 204 -13.84 -8.22 -23.80
C HIS A 204 -15.02 -9.15 -23.43
N GLY A 205 -16.22 -8.60 -23.19
CA GLY A 205 -17.41 -9.34 -22.74
C GLY A 205 -17.26 -9.97 -21.35
N LEU A 206 -16.38 -9.42 -20.53
CA LEU A 206 -16.12 -9.80 -19.15
C LEU A 206 -16.65 -8.70 -18.21
N VAL A 207 -16.70 -9.00 -16.92
CA VAL A 207 -16.94 -8.01 -15.86
C VAL A 207 -15.85 -8.16 -14.83
N CYS A 208 -15.16 -7.05 -14.52
CA CYS A 208 -14.17 -6.98 -13.46
C CYS A 208 -14.86 -6.70 -12.12
N LEU A 209 -14.67 -7.60 -11.15
CA LEU A 209 -15.16 -7.47 -9.79
C LEU A 209 -13.99 -7.09 -8.88
N LEU A 210 -14.12 -5.94 -8.21
CA LEU A 210 -13.14 -5.43 -7.24
C LEU A 210 -13.59 -5.60 -5.78
N HIS A 211 -14.74 -6.24 -5.55
CA HIS A 211 -15.21 -6.51 -4.19
C HIS A 211 -14.23 -7.47 -3.49
N GLU A 212 -13.95 -7.27 -2.21
CA GLU A 212 -12.90 -8.02 -1.47
C GLU A 212 -13.23 -9.50 -1.31
N LYS A 213 -14.53 -9.84 -1.26
CA LYS A 213 -15.01 -11.23 -1.21
C LYS A 213 -16.19 -11.47 -2.16
N PRO A 214 -15.99 -11.55 -3.49
CA PRO A 214 -17.09 -11.69 -4.44
C PRO A 214 -17.80 -13.04 -4.32
N PHE A 215 -17.07 -14.09 -3.94
CA PHE A 215 -17.57 -15.45 -3.81
C PHE A 215 -17.22 -16.03 -2.43
N ALA A 216 -18.17 -16.71 -1.80
CA ALA A 216 -17.94 -17.40 -0.54
C ALA A 216 -17.14 -18.70 -0.74
N GLY A 217 -16.28 -19.04 0.21
CA GLY A 217 -15.55 -20.32 0.23
C GLY A 217 -14.27 -20.40 -0.61
N ILE A 218 -13.88 -19.32 -1.30
CA ILE A 218 -12.61 -19.20 -2.04
C ILE A 218 -11.85 -17.93 -1.63
N ASN A 219 -10.60 -17.75 -2.07
CA ASN A 219 -9.79 -16.57 -1.75
C ASN A 219 -10.52 -15.26 -2.09
N GLY A 220 -10.25 -14.24 -1.27
CA GLY A 220 -10.75 -12.89 -1.53
C GLY A 220 -9.71 -12.05 -2.27
N SER A 221 -10.12 -10.88 -2.74
CA SER A 221 -9.24 -9.94 -3.43
C SER A 221 -8.68 -8.88 -2.48
N GLY A 222 -7.37 -8.84 -2.34
CA GLY A 222 -6.61 -7.83 -1.60
C GLY A 222 -6.18 -6.64 -2.46
N LYS A 223 -5.58 -5.66 -1.80
CA LYS A 223 -4.70 -4.69 -2.44
C LYS A 223 -3.48 -4.47 -1.57
N HIS A 224 -2.37 -5.15 -1.85
CA HIS A 224 -1.16 -4.94 -1.04
C HIS A 224 -0.58 -3.56 -1.31
N ASP A 225 -0.32 -2.83 -0.23
CA ASP A 225 0.16 -1.45 -0.25
C ASP A 225 1.64 -1.45 0.19
N ASN A 226 2.54 -1.52 -0.81
CA ASN A 226 3.98 -1.55 -0.58
C ASN A 226 4.51 -0.14 -0.32
N TRP A 227 4.61 0.24 0.95
CA TRP A 227 4.97 1.57 1.42
C TRP A 227 6.46 1.68 1.81
N SER A 228 7.11 2.77 1.40
CA SER A 228 8.47 3.11 1.80
C SER A 228 8.72 4.63 1.83
N LEU A 229 9.85 5.05 2.40
CA LEU A 229 10.32 6.44 2.47
C LEU A 229 11.64 6.58 1.70
N SER A 230 11.70 7.52 0.75
CA SER A 230 12.91 7.78 -0.02
C SER A 230 13.24 9.27 -0.06
N THR A 231 14.52 9.62 0.05
CA THR A 231 15.00 11.00 -0.08
C THR A 231 14.89 11.48 -1.52
N ASP A 232 14.91 12.80 -1.73
CA ASP A 232 14.91 13.43 -3.06
C ASP A 232 16.20 13.18 -3.88
N ASP A 233 17.28 12.72 -3.22
CA ASP A 233 18.50 12.23 -3.87
C ASP A 233 18.52 10.70 -4.12
N GLY A 234 17.43 9.99 -3.78
CA GLY A 234 17.20 8.59 -4.17
C GLY A 234 17.62 7.53 -3.14
N GLN A 235 18.04 7.93 -1.94
CA GLN A 235 18.28 6.99 -0.83
C GLN A 235 16.96 6.44 -0.28
N ASN A 236 16.82 5.12 -0.25
CA ASN A 236 15.72 4.47 0.45
C ASN A 236 16.07 4.37 1.95
N LEU A 237 15.23 4.95 2.81
CA LEU A 237 15.44 5.01 4.26
C LEU A 237 15.12 3.69 4.96
N LEU A 238 14.44 2.78 4.26
CA LEU A 238 14.09 1.44 4.74
C LEU A 238 14.96 0.35 4.13
N ASP A 239 16.04 0.72 3.42
CA ASP A 239 17.05 -0.25 2.97
C ASP A 239 18.02 -0.56 4.13
N PRO A 240 18.07 -1.81 4.61
CA PRO A 240 18.95 -2.19 5.71
C PRO A 240 20.44 -2.17 5.31
N GLY A 241 20.75 -2.24 4.01
CA GLY A 241 22.11 -2.39 3.51
C GLY A 241 22.68 -3.78 3.79
N LYS A 242 24.03 -3.89 3.77
CA LYS A 242 24.74 -5.17 3.98
C LYS A 242 24.87 -5.57 5.45
N SER A 243 24.96 -4.58 6.33
CA SER A 243 25.13 -4.74 7.78
C SER A 243 24.00 -3.99 8.49
N PRO A 244 22.81 -4.59 8.64
CA PRO A 244 21.66 -3.89 9.23
C PRO A 244 21.94 -3.39 10.65
N MET A 245 22.68 -4.17 11.45
CA MET A 245 23.10 -3.84 12.82
C MET A 245 23.96 -2.56 12.91
N GLU A 246 24.74 -2.26 11.87
CA GLU A 246 25.61 -1.09 11.82
C GLU A 246 24.90 0.15 11.23
N ASN A 247 23.73 -0.06 10.63
CA ASN A 247 22.96 0.99 9.96
C ASN A 247 22.02 1.70 10.94
N ALA A 248 22.59 2.53 11.81
CA ALA A 248 21.86 3.24 12.86
C ALA A 248 20.70 4.13 12.32
N GLN A 249 20.86 4.71 11.12
CA GLN A 249 19.79 5.46 10.46
C GLN A 249 18.61 4.54 10.14
N PHE A 250 18.84 3.43 9.45
CA PHE A 250 17.80 2.43 9.16
C PHE A 250 17.11 1.94 10.44
N LEU A 251 17.89 1.58 11.47
CA LEU A 251 17.36 1.11 12.75
C LEU A 251 16.46 2.16 13.41
N THR A 252 16.80 3.45 13.29
CA THR A 252 15.96 4.55 13.79
C THR A 252 14.61 4.59 13.10
N PHE A 253 14.58 4.50 11.76
CA PHE A 253 13.32 4.45 11.01
C PHE A 253 12.53 3.16 11.30
N LEU A 254 13.21 2.01 11.38
CA LEU A 254 12.59 0.73 11.68
C LEU A 254 11.91 0.74 13.06
N VAL A 255 12.62 1.16 14.10
CA VAL A 255 12.08 1.23 15.47
C VAL A 255 10.98 2.28 15.57
N ALA A 256 11.09 3.40 14.85
CA ALA A 256 10.02 4.40 14.78
C ALA A 256 8.74 3.83 14.17
N ILE A 257 8.85 3.01 13.11
CA ILE A 257 7.72 2.32 12.49
C ILE A 257 7.13 1.27 13.44
N ILE A 258 7.96 0.49 14.13
CA ILE A 258 7.51 -0.49 15.14
C ILE A 258 6.68 0.20 16.23
N LYS A 259 7.19 1.31 16.79
CA LYS A 259 6.46 2.14 17.74
C LYS A 259 5.12 2.63 17.17
N ALA A 260 5.16 3.22 15.97
CA ALA A 260 3.98 3.81 15.35
C ALA A 260 2.86 2.79 15.12
N VAL A 261 3.20 1.59 14.63
CA VAL A 261 2.23 0.53 14.37
C VAL A 261 1.70 -0.08 15.67
N ASP A 262 2.53 -0.22 16.71
CA ASP A 262 2.07 -0.71 18.03
C ASP A 262 1.06 0.26 18.67
N GLU A 263 1.42 1.55 18.76
CA GLU A 263 0.58 2.56 19.42
C GLU A 263 -0.71 2.88 18.66
N TYR A 264 -0.68 2.81 17.33
CA TYR A 264 -1.80 3.20 16.47
C TYR A 264 -2.37 2.03 15.66
N SER A 265 -2.20 0.80 16.14
CA SER A 265 -2.72 -0.43 15.52
C SER A 265 -4.22 -0.34 15.22
N ASP A 266 -5.02 0.18 16.16
CA ASP A 266 -6.46 0.39 15.96
C ASP A 266 -6.77 1.38 14.82
N LEU A 267 -6.02 2.48 14.74
CA LEU A 267 -6.19 3.48 13.69
C LEU A 267 -5.82 2.91 12.32
N LEU A 268 -4.75 2.11 12.25
CA LEU A 268 -4.33 1.45 11.03
C LEU A 268 -5.38 0.41 10.59
N ARG A 269 -5.96 -0.35 11.52
CA ARG A 269 -7.08 -1.27 11.24
C ARG A 269 -8.32 -0.53 10.74
N LEU A 270 -8.67 0.60 11.36
CA LEU A 270 -9.80 1.44 10.95
C LEU A 270 -9.63 1.97 9.52
N SER A 271 -8.39 2.29 9.11
CA SER A 271 -8.11 2.83 7.77
C SER A 271 -8.50 1.89 6.60
N VAL A 272 -8.63 0.58 6.88
CA VAL A 272 -8.98 -0.47 5.91
C VAL A 272 -10.31 -1.17 6.23
N ALA A 273 -11.03 -0.72 7.25
CA ALA A 273 -12.30 -1.32 7.65
C ALA A 273 -13.40 -1.01 6.63
N SER A 274 -14.05 -2.04 6.12
CA SER A 274 -15.23 -1.92 5.26
C SER A 274 -16.05 -3.21 5.33
N ALA A 275 -17.36 -3.11 5.07
CA ALA A 275 -18.24 -4.29 5.06
C ALA A 275 -17.76 -5.38 4.09
N GLY A 276 -17.18 -4.98 2.94
CA GLY A 276 -16.60 -5.90 1.98
C GLY A 276 -15.34 -6.58 2.52
N ASN A 277 -14.42 -5.79 3.09
CA ASN A 277 -13.13 -6.29 3.58
C ASN A 277 -13.27 -7.17 4.84
N ASP A 278 -14.29 -6.96 5.66
CA ASP A 278 -14.59 -7.82 6.82
C ASP A 278 -15.00 -9.25 6.42
N HIS A 279 -15.49 -9.45 5.19
CA HIS A 279 -15.68 -10.79 4.64
C HIS A 279 -14.39 -11.45 4.13
N ARG A 280 -13.30 -10.67 3.99
CA ARG A 280 -12.00 -11.13 3.49
C ARG A 280 -11.02 -11.43 4.61
N LEU A 281 -10.85 -10.50 5.56
CA LEU A 281 -9.82 -10.59 6.61
C LEU A 281 -10.02 -11.82 7.51
N GLY A 282 -8.91 -12.46 7.88
CA GLY A 282 -8.89 -13.67 8.72
C GLY A 282 -9.36 -14.94 8.01
N ALA A 283 -9.41 -14.94 6.68
CA ALA A 283 -9.77 -16.10 5.86
C ALA A 283 -8.59 -16.55 4.97
N ASN A 284 -8.88 -17.23 3.86
CA ASN A 284 -7.90 -17.80 2.93
C ASN A 284 -6.81 -16.79 2.50
N GLU A 285 -5.58 -16.94 3.04
CA GLU A 285 -4.38 -16.11 2.83
C GLU A 285 -4.49 -14.62 3.20
N ALA A 286 -5.68 -14.12 3.54
CA ALA A 286 -5.86 -12.77 4.00
C ALA A 286 -5.44 -12.62 5.47
N PRO A 287 -4.73 -11.53 5.83
CA PRO A 287 -4.32 -11.31 7.20
C PRO A 287 -5.54 -11.20 8.14
N PRO A 288 -5.40 -11.57 9.43
CA PRO A 288 -6.45 -11.33 10.42
C PRO A 288 -6.66 -9.82 10.63
N ALA A 289 -7.75 -9.48 11.32
CA ALA A 289 -8.04 -8.11 11.72
C ALA A 289 -7.09 -7.56 12.82
N ILE A 290 -6.23 -8.41 13.37
CA ILE A 290 -5.24 -8.07 14.39
C ILE A 290 -4.00 -7.57 13.66
N ILE A 291 -3.60 -6.31 13.90
CA ILE A 291 -2.39 -5.73 13.30
C ILE A 291 -1.16 -6.28 14.02
N SER A 292 -0.18 -6.73 13.25
CA SER A 292 1.14 -7.16 13.71
C SER A 292 2.18 -6.89 12.63
N ILE A 293 3.43 -6.72 13.05
CA ILE A 293 4.58 -6.57 12.18
C ILE A 293 5.26 -7.92 11.99
N PHE A 294 5.54 -8.26 10.75
CA PHE A 294 6.47 -9.33 10.41
C PHE A 294 7.80 -8.71 9.97
N LEU A 295 8.90 -9.06 10.63
CA LEU A 295 10.25 -8.58 10.29
C LEU A 295 11.09 -9.63 9.56
N GLY A 296 10.77 -10.91 9.76
CA GLY A 296 11.63 -12.03 9.38
C GLY A 296 12.76 -12.26 10.39
N GLU A 297 13.33 -13.46 10.34
CA GLU A 297 14.30 -13.97 11.33
C GLU A 297 15.56 -13.10 11.44
N GLU A 298 16.10 -12.60 10.31
CA GLU A 298 17.32 -11.79 10.34
C GLU A 298 17.13 -10.47 11.10
N LEU A 299 16.07 -9.72 10.77
CA LEU A 299 15.82 -8.43 11.42
C LEU A 299 15.33 -8.60 12.85
N GLU A 300 14.58 -9.66 13.17
CA GLU A 300 14.22 -9.97 14.56
C GLU A 300 15.49 -10.21 15.41
N ASN A 301 16.43 -11.01 14.93
CA ASN A 301 17.71 -11.22 15.60
C ASN A 301 18.52 -9.92 15.77
N VAL A 302 18.49 -9.01 14.78
CA VAL A 302 19.13 -7.68 14.90
C VAL A 302 18.49 -6.86 16.01
N ILE A 303 17.16 -6.83 16.10
CA ILE A 303 16.41 -6.12 17.14
C ILE A 303 16.69 -6.72 18.53
N GLU A 304 16.71 -8.05 18.65
CA GLU A 304 17.05 -8.74 19.90
C GLU A 304 18.50 -8.48 20.33
N ALA A 305 19.44 -8.53 19.39
CA ALA A 305 20.85 -8.26 19.66
C ALA A 305 21.05 -6.81 20.14
N LEU A 306 20.35 -5.85 19.53
CA LEU A 306 20.35 -4.45 19.97
C LEU A 306 19.74 -4.30 21.37
N GLU A 307 18.65 -4.99 21.67
CA GLU A 307 18.02 -4.98 23.01
C GLU A 307 18.97 -5.51 24.11
N GLU A 308 19.72 -6.56 23.79
CA GLU A 308 20.59 -7.28 24.73
C GLU A 308 22.04 -6.76 24.77
N GLY A 309 22.39 -5.83 23.88
CA GLY A 309 23.77 -5.30 23.76
C GLY A 309 24.77 -6.34 23.28
N ARG A 310 24.33 -7.28 22.42
CA ARG A 310 25.16 -8.34 21.82
C ARG A 310 25.59 -7.95 20.41
N GLU A 311 26.77 -8.40 19.99
CA GLU A 311 27.15 -8.31 18.58
C GLU A 311 26.33 -9.32 17.75
N TYR A 312 25.92 -8.91 16.55
CA TYR A 312 25.25 -9.76 15.59
C TYR A 312 25.86 -9.56 14.20
N THR A 313 26.17 -10.68 13.53
CA THR A 313 26.60 -10.68 12.13
C THR A 313 25.61 -11.50 11.33
N SER A 314 25.03 -10.89 10.30
CA SER A 314 24.10 -11.57 9.40
C SER A 314 24.80 -12.71 8.65
N GLY A 315 24.19 -13.90 8.68
CA GLY A 315 24.69 -15.08 8.00
C GLY A 315 24.10 -15.21 6.59
N HIS A 316 24.86 -14.86 5.54
CA HIS A 316 24.47 -15.21 4.17
C HIS A 316 24.72 -16.70 3.92
N SER A 317 23.65 -17.51 3.92
CA SER A 317 23.74 -18.89 3.44
C SER A 317 23.55 -18.94 1.92
N MET A 318 24.32 -19.77 1.23
CA MET A 318 24.16 -19.99 -0.21
C MET A 318 23.30 -21.22 -0.45
N PHE A 319 22.35 -21.16 -1.40
CA PHE A 319 21.71 -22.37 -1.90
C PHE A 319 22.71 -23.16 -2.74
N ASN A 320 23.04 -24.38 -2.31
CA ASN A 320 23.70 -25.36 -3.15
C ASN A 320 22.61 -26.20 -3.82
N VAL A 321 22.33 -25.92 -5.10
CA VAL A 321 21.25 -26.56 -5.85
C VAL A 321 21.59 -28.02 -6.20
N GLY A 322 22.83 -28.47 -5.96
CA GLY A 322 23.26 -29.86 -6.19
C GLY A 322 23.27 -30.29 -7.66
N VAL A 323 22.94 -29.36 -8.58
CA VAL A 323 22.89 -29.56 -10.03
C VAL A 323 23.90 -28.61 -10.66
N SER A 324 24.90 -29.16 -11.34
CA SER A 324 26.05 -28.40 -11.88
C SER A 324 25.70 -27.38 -12.96
N SER A 325 24.51 -27.47 -13.56
CA SER A 325 24.03 -26.52 -14.58
C SER A 325 23.31 -25.30 -14.01
N LEU A 326 22.97 -25.29 -12.72
CA LEU A 326 22.30 -24.15 -12.07
C LEU A 326 23.30 -23.40 -11.19
N PRO A 327 23.32 -22.06 -11.26
CA PRO A 327 24.21 -21.27 -10.40
C PRO A 327 23.78 -21.41 -8.94
N ASN A 328 24.75 -21.45 -8.03
CA ASN A 328 24.47 -21.20 -6.63
C ASN A 328 24.09 -19.72 -6.49
N PHE A 329 23.01 -19.45 -5.76
CA PHE A 329 22.55 -18.10 -5.46
C PHE A 329 22.40 -17.93 -3.94
N PRO A 330 22.56 -16.71 -3.40
CA PRO A 330 22.34 -16.45 -1.99
C PRO A 330 20.90 -16.81 -1.61
N LYS A 331 20.74 -17.48 -0.48
CA LYS A 331 19.43 -17.72 0.13
C LYS A 331 18.88 -16.38 0.59
N ASP A 332 17.68 -16.05 0.12
CA ASP A 332 16.93 -14.91 0.63
C ASP A 332 16.63 -15.17 2.11
N THR A 333 17.09 -14.27 2.98
CA THR A 333 16.91 -14.34 4.44
C THR A 333 15.56 -13.74 4.86
N THR A 334 14.85 -13.09 3.93
CA THR A 334 13.50 -12.59 4.17
C THR A 334 12.50 -13.73 4.09
N ASP A 335 12.02 -14.16 5.25
CA ASP A 335 10.88 -15.07 5.32
C ASP A 335 9.63 -14.33 4.76
N ARG A 336 8.81 -15.04 3.98
CA ARG A 336 7.64 -14.47 3.29
C ARG A 336 6.37 -15.05 3.87
N ASN A 337 6.16 -14.83 5.17
CA ASN A 337 4.89 -15.17 5.80
C ASN A 337 3.79 -14.26 5.23
N ARG A 338 2.96 -14.80 4.34
CA ARG A 338 1.88 -14.07 3.62
C ARG A 338 0.71 -13.66 4.51
N THR A 339 0.55 -14.25 5.70
CA THR A 339 -0.60 -13.98 6.57
C THR A 339 -0.40 -12.79 7.52
N SER A 340 0.79 -12.19 7.54
CA SER A 340 1.04 -11.00 8.34
C SER A 340 0.36 -9.75 7.74
N PRO A 341 -0.34 -8.93 8.56
CA PRO A 341 -0.93 -7.67 8.15
C PRO A 341 0.06 -6.63 7.60
N PHE A 342 1.25 -6.51 8.22
CA PHE A 342 2.25 -5.51 7.88
C PHE A 342 3.64 -6.15 7.88
N ALA A 343 4.19 -6.42 6.70
CA ALA A 343 5.41 -7.22 6.57
C ALA A 343 6.58 -6.41 6.00
N PHE A 344 7.74 -6.48 6.63
CA PHE A 344 8.96 -5.97 6.04
C PHE A 344 9.42 -6.89 4.90
N THR A 345 9.49 -6.36 3.69
CA THR A 345 9.82 -7.13 2.47
C THR A 345 11.13 -6.64 1.85
N GLY A 346 12.18 -6.61 2.67
CA GLY A 346 13.56 -6.33 2.28
C GLY A 346 13.96 -4.86 2.33
N ASN A 347 13.14 -3.96 1.77
CA ASN A 347 13.45 -2.52 1.74
C ASN A 347 12.21 -1.61 1.80
N LYS A 348 11.09 -2.16 2.27
CA LYS A 348 9.78 -1.52 2.34
C LYS A 348 8.87 -2.34 3.25
N PHE A 349 7.77 -1.76 3.70
CA PHE A 349 6.70 -2.49 4.37
C PHE A 349 5.54 -2.74 3.42
N GLU A 350 5.00 -3.94 3.44
CA GLU A 350 3.84 -4.36 2.67
C GLU A 350 2.63 -4.43 3.59
N PHE A 351 1.67 -3.53 3.41
CA PHE A 351 0.42 -3.54 4.16
C PHE A 351 -0.66 -4.34 3.42
N ARG A 352 -0.91 -5.56 3.90
CA ARG A 352 -1.77 -6.55 3.24
C ARG A 352 -3.25 -6.48 3.64
N SER A 353 -3.56 -5.64 4.62
CA SER A 353 -4.93 -5.54 5.14
C SER A 353 -5.85 -4.69 4.26
N ALA A 354 -5.31 -3.92 3.31
CA ALA A 354 -6.12 -3.11 2.41
C ALA A 354 -6.96 -3.97 1.45
N GLY A 355 -8.23 -3.58 1.29
CA GLY A 355 -9.18 -4.26 0.41
C GLY A 355 -8.99 -3.87 -1.07
N SER A 356 -9.34 -4.78 -1.98
CA SER A 356 -9.26 -4.57 -3.43
C SER A 356 -10.07 -3.37 -3.94
N SER A 357 -11.15 -2.96 -3.27
CA SER A 357 -11.94 -1.78 -3.69
C SER A 357 -11.52 -0.46 -3.02
N LEU A 358 -10.70 -0.55 -1.97
CA LEU A 358 -10.32 0.59 -1.13
C LEU A 358 -9.46 1.62 -1.89
N ASN A 359 -9.64 2.90 -1.61
CA ASN A 359 -8.71 3.93 -2.04
C ASN A 359 -7.49 3.97 -1.11
N ILE A 360 -6.29 3.72 -1.65
CA ILE A 360 -5.03 3.64 -0.90
C ILE A 360 -4.61 4.96 -0.23
N ALA A 361 -5.19 6.10 -0.58
CA ALA A 361 -4.95 7.36 0.13
C ALA A 361 -5.32 7.27 1.62
N GLY A 362 -6.38 6.52 1.97
CA GLY A 362 -6.82 6.32 3.35
C GLY A 362 -5.74 5.71 4.24
N PRO A 363 -5.32 4.46 3.97
CA PRO A 363 -4.27 3.80 4.74
C PRO A 363 -2.93 4.55 4.68
N ASN A 364 -2.54 5.10 3.52
CA ASN A 364 -1.29 5.86 3.42
C ASN A 364 -1.30 7.17 4.21
N THR A 365 -2.45 7.86 4.31
CA THR A 365 -2.59 9.03 5.18
C THR A 365 -2.31 8.65 6.63
N VAL A 366 -2.91 7.54 7.10
CA VAL A 366 -2.71 7.04 8.46
C VAL A 366 -1.25 6.64 8.68
N LEU A 367 -0.68 5.80 7.81
CA LEU A 367 0.72 5.34 7.90
C LEU A 367 1.70 6.51 7.98
N ASN A 368 1.59 7.47 7.06
CA ASN A 368 2.45 8.65 7.07
C ASN A 368 2.32 9.43 8.38
N THR A 369 1.10 9.67 8.86
CA THR A 369 0.88 10.46 10.08
C THR A 369 1.38 9.77 11.35
N ILE A 370 1.13 8.46 11.51
CA ILE A 370 1.58 7.73 12.72
C ILE A 370 3.10 7.62 12.76
N VAL A 371 3.74 7.38 11.60
CA VAL A 371 5.21 7.33 11.51
C VAL A 371 5.81 8.71 11.72
N ALA A 372 5.20 9.76 11.18
CA ALA A 372 5.65 11.13 11.42
C ALA A 372 5.60 11.51 12.89
N ASN A 373 4.56 11.10 13.63
CA ASN A 373 4.47 11.34 15.07
C ASN A 373 5.62 10.66 15.82
N SER A 374 5.87 9.37 15.54
CA SER A 374 6.96 8.61 16.14
C SER A 374 8.35 9.22 15.84
N LEU A 375 8.61 9.60 14.58
CA LEU A 375 9.85 10.27 14.19
C LEU A 375 10.01 11.65 14.84
N THR A 376 8.91 12.38 15.05
CA THR A 376 8.90 13.68 15.72
C THR A 376 9.31 13.53 17.18
N GLU A 377 8.74 12.55 17.89
CA GLU A 377 9.12 12.25 19.28
C GLU A 377 10.59 11.85 19.39
N PHE A 378 11.09 11.06 18.44
CA PHE A 378 12.50 10.66 18.41
C PHE A 378 13.40 11.88 18.17
N ALA A 379 13.06 12.74 17.22
CA ALA A 379 13.81 13.97 16.95
C ALA A 379 13.80 14.92 18.17
N ASP A 380 12.64 15.08 18.83
CA ASP A 380 12.49 15.94 20.01
C ASP A 380 13.35 15.49 21.21
N GLU A 381 13.61 14.19 21.34
CA GLU A 381 14.49 13.61 22.37
C GLU A 381 15.97 13.78 21.97
N LEU A 382 16.33 13.39 20.74
CA LEU A 382 17.71 13.35 20.26
C LEU A 382 18.32 14.74 19.99
N GLU A 383 17.53 15.73 19.57
CA GLU A 383 18.00 17.11 19.35
C GLU A 383 18.46 17.80 20.63
N LYS A 384 18.05 17.29 21.81
CA LYS A 384 18.42 17.82 23.12
C LYS A 384 19.55 17.04 23.78
N ALA A 385 20.07 15.99 23.13
CA ALA A 385 21.09 15.13 23.71
C ALA A 385 22.48 15.76 23.63
N ASP A 386 23.22 15.73 24.74
CA ASP A 386 24.64 16.14 24.76
C ASP A 386 25.54 15.10 24.06
N ASP A 387 25.24 13.81 24.21
CA ASP A 387 25.85 12.69 23.49
C ASP A 387 24.81 12.00 22.62
N PHE A 388 24.83 12.33 21.33
CA PHE A 388 23.90 11.78 20.35
C PHE A 388 23.96 10.25 20.27
N ASN A 389 25.15 9.64 20.29
CA ASN A 389 25.29 8.20 20.08
C ASN A 389 24.74 7.42 21.28
N ALA A 390 25.03 7.88 22.50
CA ALA A 390 24.49 7.27 23.71
C ALA A 390 22.97 7.43 23.79
N ALA A 391 22.45 8.64 23.52
CA ALA A 391 21.01 8.91 23.55
C ALA A 391 20.26 8.11 22.48
N LEU A 392 20.83 7.99 21.27
CA LEU A 392 20.26 7.18 20.20
C LEU A 392 20.16 5.71 20.62
N HIS A 393 21.25 5.13 21.14
CA HIS A 393 21.24 3.75 21.61
C HIS A 393 20.16 3.51 22.67
N ASP A 394 20.11 4.36 23.69
CA ASP A 394 19.13 4.26 24.78
C ASP A 394 17.69 4.41 24.27
N LEU A 395 17.47 5.33 23.35
CA LEU A 395 16.17 5.55 22.71
C LEU A 395 15.71 4.31 21.92
N LEU A 396 16.60 3.69 21.13
CA LEU A 396 16.26 2.50 20.36
C LEU A 396 15.92 1.32 21.28
N VAL A 397 16.77 1.05 22.27
CA VAL A 397 16.56 -0.05 23.24
C VAL A 397 15.27 0.13 24.04
N LYS A 398 15.00 1.37 24.50
CA LYS A 398 13.77 1.73 25.22
C LYS A 398 12.53 1.44 24.38
N ASN A 399 12.51 1.88 23.12
CA ASN A 399 11.36 1.72 22.24
C ASN A 399 11.17 0.26 21.78
N ILE A 400 12.25 -0.48 21.53
CA ILE A 400 12.17 -1.92 21.25
C ILE A 400 11.50 -2.65 22.42
N LYS A 401 11.96 -2.42 23.66
CA LYS A 401 11.39 -3.06 24.86
C LYS A 401 9.92 -2.73 25.05
N ALA A 402 9.52 -1.50 24.77
CA ALA A 402 8.14 -1.03 24.93
C ALA A 402 7.19 -1.60 23.85
N HIS A 403 7.67 -1.75 22.61
CA HIS A 403 6.79 -1.99 21.45
C HIS A 403 6.98 -3.36 20.79
N LYS A 404 7.92 -4.21 21.25
CA LYS A 404 8.16 -5.54 20.63
C LYS A 404 6.97 -6.49 20.60
N ARG A 405 5.93 -6.24 21.41
CA ARG A 405 4.68 -7.03 21.38
C ARG A 405 3.95 -7.00 20.03
N ILE A 406 4.21 -5.99 19.20
CA ILE A 406 3.61 -5.88 17.86
C ILE A 406 4.30 -6.80 16.85
N ILE A 407 5.52 -7.25 17.13
CA ILE A 407 6.31 -8.12 16.25
C ILE A 407 5.82 -9.55 16.39
N PHE A 408 5.46 -10.17 15.28
CA PHE A 408 4.98 -11.55 15.21
C PHE A 408 5.41 -12.17 13.87
N ASN A 409 6.33 -13.14 13.93
CA ASN A 409 6.89 -13.79 12.74
C ASN A 409 6.18 -15.10 12.33
N GLY A 410 5.22 -15.61 13.10
CA GLY A 410 4.41 -16.78 12.71
C GLY A 410 3.89 -17.61 13.86
#